data_AF-A0A7M3N0E0-F1
#
_entry.id   AF-A0A7M3N0E0-F1
#
_cell.length_a   1.000
_cell.length_b   1.000
_cell.length_c   1.000
_cell.angle_alpha   90.00
_cell.angle_beta   90.00
_cell.angle_gamma   90.00
#
_symmetry.space_group_name_H-M   'P 1'
#
loop_
_entity.id
_entity.type
_entity.pdbx_description
1 polymer ?
#
loop_
_entity_poly.entity_id
_entity_poly.type
_entity_poly.pdbx_seq_one_letter_code
_entity_poly.pdbx_strand_id
1 'polypeptide(L)'
;MAKFYKIMTKHGQLFAFLLGLLIVAIFFITITTNVDAFEMMDEEDQAEATLFDFGLRATITLIIVNAIIALLFGIWFLIKEPKRSLKMIIGFVVLMVVFLITYNSADPGFDGPMANTLQQFDISENVSRFVSAGLTTTLILGGLAALSIVVGEIYNLFKN
;
A
#
# COMPACT_ATOMS: atom_id res chain seq x y z
N MET A 1 -25.79 17.36 -5.78
CA MET A 1 -24.60 17.15 -6.63
C MET A 1 -23.46 18.12 -6.30
N ALA A 2 -23.58 19.44 -6.55
CA ALA A 2 -22.47 20.39 -6.40
C ALA A 2 -21.87 20.51 -4.98
N LYS A 3 -22.71 20.44 -3.92
CA LYS A 3 -22.23 20.51 -2.52
C LYS A 3 -21.41 19.27 -2.12
N PHE A 4 -21.87 18.08 -2.47
CA PHE A 4 -21.17 16.82 -2.17
C PHE A 4 -19.84 16.71 -2.92
N TYR A 5 -19.85 17.04 -4.22
CA TYR A 5 -18.62 17.10 -5.02
C TYR A 5 -17.59 18.06 -4.41
N LYS A 6 -18.01 19.26 -3.98
CA LYS A 6 -17.14 20.25 -3.34
C LYS A 6 -16.56 19.77 -2.01
N ILE A 7 -17.32 19.00 -1.23
CA ILE A 7 -16.85 18.42 0.03
C ILE A 7 -15.81 17.32 -0.25
N MET A 8 -16.09 16.41 -1.18
CA MET A 8 -15.18 15.32 -1.55
C MET A 8 -13.88 15.83 -2.17
N THR A 9 -13.93 16.86 -3.02
CA THR A 9 -12.71 17.43 -3.61
C THR A 9 -11.89 18.24 -2.63
N LYS A 10 -12.52 18.91 -1.66
CA LYS A 10 -11.81 19.71 -0.66
C LYS A 10 -11.26 18.89 0.52
N HIS A 11 -11.97 17.84 0.92
CA HIS A 11 -11.67 17.06 2.13
C HIS A 11 -11.46 15.57 1.87
N GLY A 12 -11.33 15.14 0.61
CA GLY A 12 -11.16 13.73 0.25
C GLY A 12 -10.00 13.04 0.98
N GLN A 13 -8.89 13.75 1.16
CA GLN A 13 -7.71 13.24 1.86
C GLN A 13 -7.98 13.01 3.36
N LEU A 14 -8.78 13.89 4.00
CA LEU A 14 -9.22 13.71 5.38
C LEU A 14 -10.13 12.47 5.52
N PHE A 15 -11.06 12.27 4.58
CA PHE A 15 -11.93 11.08 4.60
C PHE A 15 -11.15 9.79 4.39
N ALA A 16 -10.17 9.77 3.48
CA ALA A 16 -9.29 8.63 3.28
C ALA A 16 -8.49 8.30 4.55
N PHE A 17 -7.93 9.32 5.21
CA PHE A 17 -7.24 9.16 6.48
C PHE A 17 -8.16 8.62 7.58
N LEU A 18 -9.36 9.20 7.75
CA LEU A 18 -10.32 8.75 8.76
C LEU A 18 -10.80 7.32 8.52
N LEU A 19 -11.01 6.93 7.26
CA LEU A 19 -11.35 5.55 6.90
C LEU A 19 -10.21 4.59 7.27
N GLY A 20 -8.96 4.95 6.95
CA GLY A 20 -7.79 4.15 7.34
C GLY A 20 -7.67 4.02 8.86
N LEU A 21 -7.81 5.14 9.57
CA LEU A 21 -7.79 5.16 11.04
C LEU A 21 -8.89 4.27 11.63
N LEU A 22 -10.10 4.30 11.06
CA LEU A 22 -11.22 3.47 11.49
C LEU A 22 -10.91 1.97 11.30
N ILE A 23 -10.34 1.58 10.15
CA ILE A 23 -9.98 0.18 9.89
C ILE A 23 -8.91 -0.29 10.89
N VAL A 24 -7.89 0.53 11.14
CA VAL A 24 -6.85 0.23 12.14
C VAL A 24 -7.46 0.09 13.53
N ALA A 25 -8.36 1.01 13.91
CA ALA A 25 -9.02 0.96 15.21
C ALA A 25 -9.87 -0.32 15.36
N ILE A 26 -10.66 -0.69 14.35
CA ILE A 26 -11.45 -1.91 14.37
C ILE A 26 -10.54 -3.14 14.48
N PHE A 27 -9.49 -3.22 13.66
CA PHE A 27 -8.52 -4.32 13.71
C PHE A 27 -7.89 -4.47 15.10
N PHE A 28 -7.44 -3.36 15.69
CA PHE A 28 -6.84 -3.36 17.02
C PHE A 28 -7.83 -3.77 18.12
N ILE A 29 -9.07 -3.29 18.05
CA ILE A 29 -10.13 -3.70 18.98
C ILE A 29 -10.41 -5.20 18.84
N THR A 30 -10.55 -5.73 17.62
CA THR A 30 -10.77 -7.16 17.39
C THR A 30 -9.65 -8.01 17.99
N ILE A 31 -8.38 -7.64 17.80
CA ILE A 31 -7.25 -8.36 18.39
C ILE A 31 -7.32 -8.31 19.91
N THR A 32 -7.35 -7.11 20.48
CA THR A 32 -7.26 -6.92 21.94
C THR A 32 -8.43 -7.53 22.71
N THR A 33 -9.61 -7.66 22.09
CA THR A 33 -10.77 -8.32 22.73
C THR A 33 -10.75 -9.84 22.66
N ASN A 34 -9.95 -10.44 21.76
CA ASN A 34 -9.96 -11.89 21.52
C ASN A 34 -8.57 -12.54 21.69
N VAL A 35 -7.55 -11.77 22.06
CA VAL A 35 -6.16 -12.26 22.22
C VAL A 35 -6.06 -13.34 23.31
N ASP A 36 -6.77 -13.18 24.43
CA ASP A 36 -6.76 -14.17 25.51
C ASP A 36 -7.32 -15.52 25.03
N ALA A 37 -8.37 -15.49 24.21
CA ALA A 37 -8.96 -16.69 23.63
C ALA A 37 -8.02 -17.35 22.61
N PHE A 38 -7.29 -16.55 21.83
CA PHE A 38 -6.30 -17.02 20.87
C PHE A 38 -5.10 -17.69 21.56
N GLU A 39 -4.58 -17.10 22.63
CA GLU A 39 -3.43 -17.66 23.38
C GLU A 39 -3.77 -18.97 24.10
N MET A 40 -5.04 -19.24 24.37
CA MET A 40 -5.51 -20.50 24.98
C MET A 40 -5.70 -21.63 23.96
N MET A 41 -5.61 -21.35 22.65
CA MET A 41 -5.74 -22.36 21.59
C MET A 41 -4.42 -23.12 21.42
N ASP A 42 -4.52 -24.38 20.99
CA ASP A 42 -3.35 -25.17 20.60
C ASP A 42 -2.69 -24.57 19.34
N GLU A 43 -1.39 -24.82 19.11
CA GLU A 43 -0.63 -24.22 18.00
C GLU A 43 -1.26 -24.51 16.62
N GLU A 44 -1.83 -25.70 16.42
CA GLU A 44 -2.52 -26.06 15.18
C GLU A 44 -3.76 -25.18 14.95
N ASP A 45 -4.57 -24.96 15.99
CA ASP A 45 -5.78 -24.14 15.90
C ASP A 45 -5.44 -22.64 15.78
N GLN A 46 -4.33 -22.19 16.37
CA GLN A 46 -3.84 -20.81 16.20
C GLN A 46 -3.46 -20.52 14.74
N ALA A 47 -2.90 -21.50 14.03
CA ALA A 47 -2.52 -21.33 12.62
C ALA A 47 -3.74 -21.12 11.70
N GLU A 48 -4.90 -21.65 12.08
CA GLU A 48 -6.17 -21.50 11.35
C GLU A 48 -7.04 -20.34 11.86
N ALA A 49 -6.59 -19.63 12.90
CA ALA A 49 -7.37 -18.58 13.53
C ALA A 49 -7.58 -17.39 12.59
N THR A 50 -8.83 -16.94 12.51
CA THR A 50 -9.24 -15.81 11.66
C THR A 50 -9.15 -14.46 12.37
N LEU A 51 -8.50 -14.40 13.53
CA LEU A 51 -8.40 -13.19 14.35
C LEU A 51 -7.85 -11.98 13.56
N PHE A 52 -6.89 -12.25 12.68
CA PHE A 52 -6.19 -11.23 11.89
C PHE A 52 -6.84 -10.97 10.52
N ASP A 53 -7.82 -11.79 10.11
CA ASP A 53 -8.41 -11.76 8.77
C ASP A 53 -9.06 -10.42 8.45
N PHE A 54 -9.68 -9.76 9.44
CA PHE A 54 -10.38 -8.51 9.18
C PHE A 54 -9.45 -7.45 8.57
N GLY A 55 -8.27 -7.25 9.17
CA GLY A 55 -7.30 -6.26 8.69
C GLY A 55 -6.80 -6.59 7.28
N LEU A 56 -6.51 -7.87 7.04
CA LEU A 56 -6.05 -8.37 5.75
C LEU A 56 -7.13 -8.23 4.68
N ARG A 57 -8.35 -8.72 4.94
CA ARG A 57 -9.49 -8.68 4.00
C ARG A 57 -9.92 -7.24 3.69
N ALA A 58 -9.95 -6.36 4.69
CA ALA A 58 -10.27 -4.95 4.49
C ALA A 58 -9.24 -4.28 3.57
N THR A 59 -7.95 -4.52 3.82
CA THR A 59 -6.85 -3.97 3.03
C THR A 59 -6.88 -4.50 1.59
N ILE A 60 -7.02 -5.82 1.40
CA ILE A 60 -7.12 -6.44 0.08
C ILE A 60 -8.32 -5.86 -0.69
N THR A 61 -9.47 -5.73 -0.04
CA THR A 61 -10.68 -5.16 -0.66
C THR A 61 -10.43 -3.73 -1.13
N LEU A 62 -9.83 -2.89 -0.29
CA LEU A 62 -9.49 -1.51 -0.65
C LEU A 62 -8.48 -1.46 -1.80
N ILE A 63 -7.47 -2.33 -1.81
CA ILE A 63 -6.48 -2.42 -2.89
C ILE A 63 -7.17 -2.78 -4.20
N ILE A 64 -8.04 -3.80 -4.22
CA ILE A 64 -8.75 -4.24 -5.43
C ILE A 64 -9.64 -3.11 -5.96
N VAL A 65 -10.44 -2.49 -5.08
CA VAL A 65 -11.32 -1.36 -5.45
C VAL A 65 -10.50 -0.20 -6.00
N ASN A 66 -9.41 0.16 -5.32
CA ASN A 66 -8.53 1.23 -5.77
C ASN A 66 -7.88 0.92 -7.11
N ALA A 67 -7.41 -0.31 -7.32
CA ALA A 67 -6.81 -0.73 -8.59
C ALA A 67 -7.80 -0.63 -9.75
N ILE A 68 -9.05 -1.11 -9.56
CA ILE A 68 -10.10 -1.00 -10.58
C ILE A 68 -10.39 0.46 -10.90
N ILE A 69 -10.59 1.30 -9.88
CA ILE A 69 -10.88 2.73 -10.06
C ILE A 69 -9.70 3.43 -10.77
N ALA A 70 -8.48 3.18 -10.32
CA ALA A 70 -7.27 3.76 -10.91
C ALA A 70 -7.10 3.38 -12.38
N LEU A 71 -7.36 2.12 -12.75
CA LEU A 71 -7.33 1.68 -14.15
C LEU A 71 -8.41 2.36 -14.98
N LEU A 72 -9.66 2.39 -14.50
CA LEU A 72 -10.77 3.03 -15.21
C LEU A 72 -10.50 4.52 -15.45
N PHE A 73 -10.12 5.26 -14.41
CA PHE A 73 -9.79 6.68 -14.53
C PHE A 73 -8.51 6.92 -15.33
N GLY A 74 -7.49 6.08 -15.17
CA GLY A 74 -6.23 6.18 -15.90
C GLY A 74 -6.45 6.05 -17.41
N ILE A 75 -7.18 5.01 -17.84
CA ILE A 75 -7.53 4.82 -19.25
C ILE A 75 -8.42 5.96 -19.75
N TRP A 76 -9.43 6.37 -18.96
CA TRP A 76 -10.31 7.46 -19.35
C TRP A 76 -9.58 8.79 -19.57
N PHE A 77 -8.65 9.15 -18.69
CA PHE A 77 -7.82 10.36 -18.83
C PHE A 77 -6.84 10.25 -20.00
N LEU A 78 -6.24 9.08 -20.22
CA LEU A 78 -5.34 8.83 -21.35
C LEU A 78 -6.04 9.12 -22.69
N ILE A 79 -7.30 8.68 -22.82
CA ILE A 79 -8.09 8.85 -24.05
C ILE A 79 -8.59 10.30 -24.19
N LYS A 80 -9.11 10.91 -23.11
CA LYS A 80 -9.73 12.24 -23.18
C LYS A 80 -8.71 13.37 -23.22
N GLU A 81 -7.60 13.24 -22.51
CA GLU A 81 -6.59 14.30 -22.36
C GLU A 81 -5.16 13.73 -22.48
N PRO A 82 -4.75 13.19 -23.65
CA PRO A 82 -3.46 12.53 -23.82
C PRO A 82 -2.27 13.46 -23.51
N LYS A 83 -2.35 14.73 -23.93
CA LYS A 83 -1.30 15.72 -23.67
C LYS A 83 -1.11 16.02 -22.19
N ARG A 84 -2.19 16.05 -21.40
CA ARG A 84 -2.12 16.28 -19.95
C ARG A 84 -1.71 15.02 -19.20
N SER A 85 -2.05 13.85 -19.74
CA SER A 85 -1.66 12.54 -19.19
C SER A 85 -0.17 12.24 -19.30
N LEU A 86 0.60 13.02 -20.09
CA LEU A 86 2.03 12.82 -20.23
C LEU A 86 2.77 12.84 -18.88
N LYS A 87 2.38 13.71 -17.95
CA LYS A 87 2.98 13.75 -16.60
C LYS A 87 2.71 12.46 -15.82
N MET A 88 1.50 11.93 -15.92
CA MET A 88 1.10 10.67 -15.29
C MET A 88 1.90 9.49 -15.88
N ILE A 89 2.04 9.44 -17.21
CA ILE A 89 2.84 8.42 -17.90
C ILE A 89 4.29 8.48 -17.44
N ILE A 90 4.90 9.67 -17.40
CA ILE A 90 6.29 9.83 -16.93
C ILE A 90 6.43 9.34 -15.49
N GLY A 91 5.51 9.71 -14.60
CA GLY A 91 5.52 9.24 -13.21
C GLY A 91 5.42 7.72 -13.11
N PHE A 92 4.55 7.10 -13.90
CA PHE A 92 4.41 5.65 -13.96
C PHE A 92 5.67 4.95 -14.50
N VAL A 93 6.30 5.50 -15.53
CA VAL A 93 7.56 4.98 -16.08
C VAL A 93 8.67 5.01 -15.03
N VAL A 94 8.81 6.13 -14.29
CA VAL A 94 9.79 6.23 -13.20
C VAL A 94 9.53 5.16 -12.13
N LEU A 95 8.26 4.99 -11.71
CA LEU A 95 7.88 3.94 -10.76
C LEU A 95 8.27 2.55 -11.27
N MET A 96 7.96 2.24 -12.54
CA MET A 96 8.30 0.96 -13.14
C MET A 96 9.81 0.71 -13.19
N VAL A 97 10.60 1.73 -13.51
CA VAL A 97 12.07 1.62 -13.52
C VAL A 97 12.60 1.33 -12.12
N VAL A 98 12.14 2.06 -11.10
CA VAL A 98 12.54 1.82 -9.71
C VAL A 98 12.11 0.42 -9.26
N PHE A 99 10.88 0.02 -9.56
CA PHE A 99 10.38 -1.31 -9.23
C PHE A 99 11.21 -2.40 -9.88
N LEU A 100 11.52 -2.29 -11.17
CA LEU A 100 12.36 -3.26 -11.87
C LEU A 100 13.76 -3.37 -11.24
N ILE A 101 14.37 -2.24 -10.87
CA ILE A 101 15.66 -2.26 -10.17
C ILE A 101 15.53 -3.02 -8.85
N THR A 102 14.55 -2.64 -8.02
CA THR A 102 14.35 -3.29 -6.71
C THR A 102 13.98 -4.76 -6.83
N TYR A 103 13.20 -5.15 -7.85
CA TYR A 103 12.81 -6.54 -8.09
C TYR A 103 13.99 -7.40 -8.50
N ASN A 104 14.86 -6.90 -9.38
CA ASN A 104 16.05 -7.62 -9.78
C ASN A 104 17.10 -7.71 -8.65
N SER A 105 17.08 -6.76 -7.70
CA SER A 105 17.95 -6.79 -6.52
C SER A 105 17.31 -7.43 -5.29
N ALA A 106 16.04 -7.83 -5.34
CA ALA A 106 15.30 -8.31 -4.18
C ALA A 106 15.68 -9.76 -3.86
N ASP A 107 16.13 -9.94 -2.62
CA ASP A 107 16.30 -11.25 -2.00
C ASP A 107 14.91 -11.84 -1.64
N PRO A 108 14.57 -13.03 -2.14
CA PRO A 108 13.31 -13.70 -1.81
C PRO A 108 13.26 -14.28 -0.39
N GLY A 109 14.37 -14.33 0.37
CA GLY A 109 14.38 -14.65 1.80
C GLY A 109 14.30 -16.14 2.15
N PHE A 110 14.63 -17.03 1.21
CA PHE A 110 14.58 -18.50 1.39
C PHE A 110 15.80 -19.09 2.11
N ASP A 111 16.75 -18.26 2.48
CA ASP A 111 17.99 -18.56 3.20
C ASP A 111 18.11 -17.79 4.52
N GLY A 112 17.08 -17.00 4.88
CA GLY A 112 17.04 -16.15 6.07
C GLY A 112 16.02 -16.57 7.14
N PRO A 113 15.77 -15.69 8.14
CA PRO A 113 14.85 -15.96 9.26
C PRO A 113 13.40 -16.27 8.84
N MET A 114 13.02 -15.92 7.62
CA MET A 114 11.68 -16.14 7.06
C MET A 114 11.56 -17.44 6.26
N ALA A 115 12.65 -18.17 6.01
CA ALA A 115 12.65 -19.33 5.12
C ALA A 115 11.63 -20.41 5.54
N ASN A 116 11.57 -20.72 6.84
CA ASN A 116 10.63 -21.71 7.37
C ASN A 116 9.17 -21.26 7.21
N THR A 117 8.89 -19.97 7.42
CA THR A 117 7.55 -19.39 7.24
C THR A 117 7.14 -19.39 5.77
N LEU A 118 8.05 -19.01 4.86
CA LEU A 118 7.76 -19.00 3.42
C LEU A 118 7.43 -20.41 2.91
N GLN A 119 8.15 -21.43 3.40
CA GLN A 119 7.88 -22.82 3.08
C GLN A 119 6.58 -23.32 3.69
N GLN A 120 6.29 -22.99 4.95
CA GLN A 120 5.06 -23.38 5.64
C GLN A 120 3.80 -22.86 4.95
N PHE A 121 3.85 -21.65 4.40
CA PHE A 121 2.73 -21.02 3.70
C PHE A 121 2.74 -21.22 2.17
N ASP A 122 3.61 -22.11 1.65
CA ASP A 122 3.77 -22.41 0.22
C ASP A 122 3.91 -21.14 -0.65
N ILE A 123 4.61 -20.14 -0.12
CA ILE A 123 4.85 -18.89 -0.84
C ILE A 123 5.94 -19.16 -1.86
N SER A 124 5.69 -18.91 -3.14
CA SER A 124 6.74 -19.06 -4.16
C SER A 124 7.80 -17.97 -4.05
N GLU A 125 9.02 -18.26 -4.51
CA GLU A 125 10.13 -17.30 -4.60
C GLU A 125 9.73 -16.03 -5.36
N ASN A 126 8.95 -16.18 -6.44
CA ASN A 126 8.46 -15.07 -7.25
C ASN A 126 7.50 -14.16 -6.46
N VAL A 127 6.60 -14.74 -5.66
CA VAL A 127 5.66 -13.97 -4.83
C VAL A 127 6.41 -13.23 -3.74
N SER A 128 7.33 -13.91 -3.04
CA SER A 128 8.15 -13.28 -2.01
C SER A 128 8.98 -12.12 -2.57
N ARG A 129 9.69 -12.34 -3.69
CA ARG A 129 10.48 -11.31 -4.37
C ARG A 129 9.61 -10.11 -4.79
N PHE A 130 8.41 -10.36 -5.32
CA PHE A 130 7.49 -9.30 -5.71
C PHE A 130 7.06 -8.44 -4.52
N VAL A 131 6.71 -9.07 -3.39
CA VAL A 131 6.35 -8.37 -2.16
C VAL A 131 7.52 -7.54 -1.63
N SER A 132 8.71 -8.13 -1.53
CA SER A 132 9.94 -7.44 -1.07
C SER A 132 10.30 -6.24 -1.95
N ALA A 133 10.20 -6.40 -3.28
CA ALA A 133 10.44 -5.33 -4.24
C ALA A 133 9.42 -4.20 -4.12
N GLY A 134 8.13 -4.55 -3.96
CA GLY A 134 7.04 -3.59 -3.79
C GLY A 134 7.19 -2.75 -2.51
N LEU A 135 7.54 -3.40 -1.40
CA LEU A 135 7.84 -2.72 -0.13
C LEU A 135 9.03 -1.78 -0.29
N THR A 136 10.15 -2.26 -0.85
CA THR A 136 11.37 -1.46 -1.03
C THR A 136 11.13 -0.27 -1.96
N THR A 137 10.41 -0.46 -3.06
CA THR A 137 10.01 0.63 -3.98
C THR A 137 9.20 1.69 -3.25
N THR A 138 8.23 1.27 -2.43
CA THR A 138 7.38 2.18 -1.66
C THR A 138 8.20 2.99 -0.66
N LEU A 139 9.15 2.37 0.04
CA LEU A 139 10.04 3.06 0.96
C LEU A 139 10.96 4.07 0.26
N ILE A 140 11.51 3.71 -0.90
CA ILE A 140 12.35 4.61 -1.71
C ILE A 140 11.53 5.83 -2.16
N LEU A 141 10.37 5.61 -2.78
CA LEU A 141 9.52 6.70 -3.26
C LEU A 141 8.98 7.56 -2.11
N GLY A 142 8.62 6.93 -0.99
CA GLY A 142 8.18 7.63 0.22
C GLY A 142 9.30 8.51 0.81
N GLY A 143 10.53 7.99 0.87
CA GLY A 143 11.70 8.76 1.29
C GLY A 143 12.00 9.92 0.35
N LEU A 144 11.97 9.69 -0.96
CA LEU A 144 12.13 10.75 -1.97
C LEU A 144 11.05 11.83 -1.87
N ALA A 145 9.81 11.44 -1.58
CA ALA A 145 8.71 12.37 -1.38
C ALA A 145 8.95 13.24 -0.12
N ALA A 146 9.35 12.62 1.00
CA ALA A 146 9.69 13.36 2.22
C ALA A 146 10.85 14.34 2.01
N LEU A 147 11.91 13.91 1.33
CA LEU A 147 13.04 14.78 0.98
C LEU A 147 12.61 15.93 0.06
N SER A 148 11.76 15.64 -0.93
CA SER A 148 11.25 16.66 -1.86
C SER A 148 10.46 17.75 -1.14
N ILE A 149 9.70 17.39 -0.09
CA ILE A 149 9.00 18.36 0.76
C ILE A 149 10.00 19.27 1.47
N VAL A 150 11.01 18.70 2.14
CA VAL A 150 12.02 19.48 2.88
C VAL A 150 12.78 20.42 1.95
N VAL A 151 13.27 19.91 0.82
CA VAL A 151 14.00 20.74 -0.18
C VAL A 151 13.09 21.82 -0.76
N GLY A 152 11.82 21.50 -1.01
CA GLY A 152 10.83 22.47 -1.50
C GLY A 152 10.59 23.62 -0.54
N GLU A 153 10.46 23.34 0.76
CA GLU A 153 10.32 24.37 1.80
C GLU A 153 11.58 25.26 1.86
N ILE A 154 12.78 24.66 1.90
CA ILE A 154 14.04 25.41 1.91
C ILE A 154 14.15 26.32 0.67
N TYR A 155 13.90 25.78 -0.52
CA TYR A 155 13.96 26.56 -1.75
C TYR A 155 12.98 27.74 -1.75
N ASN A 156 11.76 27.53 -1.26
CA ASN A 156 10.76 28.59 -1.17
C ASN A 156 11.15 29.69 -0.17
N LEU A 157 11.86 29.34 0.92
CA LEU A 157 12.38 30.32 1.88
C LEU A 157 13.42 31.26 1.28
N PHE A 158 14.19 30.81 0.29
CA PHE A 158 15.20 31.63 -0.41
C PHE A 158 14.67 32.38 -1.64
N LYS A 159 13.46 32.03 -2.10
CA LYS A 159 12.81 32.69 -3.24
C LYS A 159 11.90 33.84 -2.80
N ASN A 160 11.46 33.84 -1.54
CA ASN A 160 10.85 34.99 -0.87
C ASN A 160 11.91 35.91 -0.28
#